data_AF-G7PA97-F1
#
_entry.id   AF-G7PA97-F1
#
_cell.length_a   1.000
_cell.length_b   1.000
_cell.length_c   1.000
_cell.angle_alpha   90.00
_cell.angle_beta   90.00
_cell.angle_gamma   90.00
#
_symmetry.space_group_name_H-M   'P 1'
#
loop_
_entity.id
_entity.type
_entity.pdbx_description
1 polymer ?
#
loop_
_entity_poly.entity_id
_entity_poly.type
_entity_poly.pdbx_seq_one_letter_code
_entity_poly.pdbx_strand_id
1 'polypeptide(L)'
;DIQSPDAEYVDLLLNPERYTGYKGPDAWKIWNVIYEENCFKPQTIKRPLNPLASGQENTFYSWLEGLCVEKRAFYRLISGLHASINVHLSARYLLQTWLEKKWGHNITEFQQRFDGILTEGEGPRRLKNLYFLYLIELRALSKVLPFFERPDFQLFTGNKIQDEENKMLLLEILHEIKSFPLHFDENSFFAGDKKEAHKLKEDFRLHFRNISRIMDCVGCFKCRLWGKLQTQGLGTALKILFSEKLIANMPESGPSYEFHLTRQEIVSLFNAFGRISTSVKELENFRNLLQSIH
;
A
#
# COMPACT_ATOMS: atom_id res chain seq x y z
N ASP A 1 21.77 4.21 9.00
CA ASP A 1 22.14 3.92 7.60
C ASP A 1 23.00 5.05 7.04
N ILE A 2 24.11 4.72 6.38
CA ILE A 2 25.10 5.69 5.83
C ILE A 2 24.46 6.70 4.84
N GLN A 3 23.28 6.39 4.30
CA GLN A 3 22.54 7.24 3.36
C GLN A 3 21.54 8.22 4.00
N SER A 4 21.31 8.16 5.31
CA SER A 4 20.45 9.11 6.03
C SER A 4 20.92 9.25 7.48
N PRO A 5 21.84 10.20 7.77
CA PRO A 5 22.45 10.35 9.10
C PRO A 5 21.42 10.71 10.19
N ASP A 6 20.32 11.37 9.82
CA ASP A 6 19.24 11.75 10.74
C ASP A 6 18.13 10.69 10.87
N ALA A 7 18.30 9.49 10.28
CA ALA A 7 17.29 8.44 10.36
C ALA A 7 17.35 7.71 11.71
N GLU A 8 16.24 7.74 12.45
CA GLU A 8 16.08 7.09 13.75
C GLU A 8 15.10 5.90 13.66
N TYR A 9 15.27 4.91 14.54
CA TYR A 9 14.31 3.82 14.70
C TYR A 9 13.08 4.32 15.46
N VAL A 10 11.88 4.03 14.93
CA VAL A 10 10.60 4.40 15.54
C VAL A 10 9.82 3.14 15.92
N ASP A 11 9.30 3.12 17.14
CA ASP A 11 8.39 2.06 17.59
C ASP A 11 6.98 2.27 17.00
N LEU A 12 6.56 1.34 16.13
CA LEU A 12 5.26 1.38 15.46
C LEU A 12 4.10 1.04 16.41
N LEU A 13 4.34 0.31 17.51
CA LEU A 13 3.31 -0.04 18.49
C LEU A 13 2.85 1.19 19.27
N LEU A 14 3.78 2.10 19.57
CA LEU A 14 3.49 3.39 20.21
C LEU A 14 2.91 4.43 19.22
N ASN A 15 3.02 4.16 17.92
CA ASN A 15 2.63 5.07 16.85
C ASN A 15 1.60 4.46 15.89
N PRO A 16 0.45 3.95 16.38
CA PRO A 16 -0.53 3.31 15.52
C PRO A 16 -1.12 4.31 14.51
N GLU A 17 -1.42 3.81 13.30
CA GLU A 17 -2.19 4.55 12.31
C GLU A 17 -3.65 4.67 12.78
N ARG A 18 -4.11 5.92 12.91
CA ARG A 18 -5.45 6.30 13.38
C ARG A 18 -5.74 7.75 13.03
N TYR A 19 -6.92 8.25 13.36
CA TYR A 19 -7.28 9.66 13.15
C TYR A 19 -6.28 10.62 13.81
N THR A 20 -5.82 11.62 13.05
CA THR A 20 -4.86 12.64 13.50
C THR A 20 -5.40 14.07 13.41
N GLY A 21 -6.59 14.26 12.83
CA GLY A 21 -7.12 15.59 12.50
C GLY A 21 -6.48 16.26 11.28
N TYR A 22 -5.52 15.61 10.60
CA TYR A 22 -4.93 16.13 9.37
C TYR A 22 -5.96 16.14 8.22
N LYS A 23 -6.32 17.32 7.74
CA LYS A 23 -7.42 17.54 6.77
C LYS A 23 -7.25 18.85 6.01
N GLY A 24 -8.17 19.14 5.09
CA GLY A 24 -8.24 20.42 4.38
C GLY A 24 -7.20 20.56 3.26
N PRO A 25 -6.93 21.80 2.80
CA PRO A 25 -6.08 22.07 1.65
C PRO A 25 -4.69 21.44 1.71
N ASP A 26 -4.08 21.35 2.89
CA ASP A 26 -2.76 20.74 3.07
C ASP A 26 -2.78 19.24 2.73
N ALA A 27 -3.79 18.50 3.20
CA ALA A 27 -3.96 17.09 2.88
C ALA A 27 -4.35 16.88 1.41
N TRP A 28 -5.24 17.71 0.87
CA TRP A 28 -5.70 17.61 -0.52
C TRP A 28 -4.56 17.87 -1.51
N LYS A 29 -3.71 18.87 -1.25
CA LYS A 29 -2.55 19.18 -2.08
C LYS A 29 -1.59 18.00 -2.15
N ILE A 30 -1.30 17.35 -1.01
CA ILE A 30 -0.43 16.16 -0.98
C ILE A 30 -1.01 15.05 -1.87
N TRP A 31 -2.28 14.71 -1.70
CA TRP A 31 -2.89 13.65 -2.52
C TRP A 31 -2.93 14.02 -4.00
N ASN A 32 -3.25 15.26 -4.36
CA ASN A 32 -3.24 15.71 -5.75
C ASN A 32 -1.88 15.50 -6.40
N VAL A 33 -0.79 15.91 -5.74
CA VAL A 33 0.58 15.73 -6.25
C VAL A 33 0.94 14.24 -6.35
N ILE A 34 0.53 13.40 -5.38
CA ILE A 34 0.76 11.94 -5.47
C ILE A 34 0.04 11.33 -6.68
N TYR A 35 -1.21 11.72 -6.95
CA TYR A 35 -1.94 11.21 -8.12
C TYR A 35 -1.39 11.77 -9.44
N GLU A 36 -0.83 12.97 -9.43
CA GLU A 36 -0.18 13.59 -10.59
C GLU A 36 1.15 12.91 -10.95
N GLU A 37 1.78 12.16 -10.05
CA GLU A 37 2.90 11.28 -10.38
C GLU A 37 2.53 10.15 -11.36
N ASN A 38 1.25 9.93 -11.67
CA ASN A 38 0.79 8.94 -12.66
C ASN A 38 1.09 9.38 -14.13
N CYS A 39 2.34 9.76 -14.41
CA CYS A 39 2.82 10.33 -15.66
C CYS A 39 3.82 9.41 -16.38
N PHE A 40 3.45 8.14 -16.62
CA PHE A 40 4.14 7.30 -17.59
C PHE A 40 4.00 7.96 -19.00
N LYS A 41 5.08 8.22 -19.76
CA LYS A 41 5.09 9.07 -20.99
C LYS A 41 4.09 8.62 -22.10
N PRO A 42 3.74 9.48 -23.11
CA PRO A 42 4.05 10.91 -23.28
C PRO A 42 2.83 11.83 -23.10
N GLN A 43 3.15 13.12 -23.04
CA GLN A 43 2.35 14.30 -22.69
C GLN A 43 1.14 14.64 -23.59
N THR A 44 0.60 13.69 -24.36
CA THR A 44 -0.52 13.96 -25.28
C THR A 44 -1.88 13.92 -24.60
N ILE A 45 -1.97 13.24 -23.46
CA ILE A 45 -3.23 13.05 -22.75
C ILE A 45 -3.28 14.03 -21.57
N LYS A 46 -3.80 15.24 -21.83
CA LYS A 46 -4.11 16.19 -20.76
C LYS A 46 -5.26 15.62 -19.92
N ARG A 47 -5.05 15.43 -18.61
CA ARG A 47 -6.13 15.14 -17.67
C ARG A 47 -7.18 16.25 -17.83
N PRO A 48 -8.47 15.95 -17.98
CA PRO A 48 -9.50 16.97 -17.88
C PRO A 48 -9.49 17.46 -16.42
N LEU A 49 -8.75 18.54 -16.14
CA LEU A 49 -8.62 19.12 -14.82
C LEU A 49 -9.68 20.20 -14.65
N ASN A 50 -10.70 19.90 -13.85
CA ASN A 50 -11.32 20.91 -13.01
C ASN A 50 -11.72 20.26 -11.66
N PRO A 51 -10.90 20.38 -10.60
CA PRO A 51 -11.15 19.76 -9.28
C PRO A 51 -12.39 20.29 -8.55
N LEU A 52 -13.06 21.30 -9.11
CA LEU A 52 -14.22 21.99 -8.54
C LEU A 52 -15.51 21.76 -9.35
N ALA A 53 -15.47 21.01 -10.46
CA ALA A 53 -16.64 20.76 -11.28
C ALA A 53 -17.25 19.39 -10.99
N SER A 54 -18.25 19.36 -10.09
CA SER A 54 -19.17 18.23 -9.97
C SER A 54 -19.89 18.02 -11.30
N GLY A 55 -19.70 16.88 -11.97
CA GLY A 55 -20.41 16.54 -13.22
C GLY A 55 -19.56 15.99 -14.39
N GLN A 56 -18.24 15.85 -14.25
CA GLN A 56 -17.35 15.25 -15.29
C GLN A 56 -16.75 13.90 -14.86
N GLU A 57 -17.52 13.08 -14.13
CA GLU A 57 -17.00 11.86 -13.49
C GLU A 57 -16.98 10.65 -14.42
N ASN A 58 -18.04 10.46 -15.22
CA ASN A 58 -18.05 9.42 -16.26
C ASN A 58 -16.96 9.66 -17.31
N THR A 59 -16.62 10.92 -17.59
CA THR A 59 -15.55 11.26 -18.52
C THR A 59 -14.15 11.00 -17.93
N PHE A 60 -13.96 11.11 -16.60
CA PHE A 60 -12.71 10.71 -15.94
C PHE A 60 -12.46 9.20 -15.99
N TYR A 61 -13.49 8.38 -15.74
CA TYR A 61 -13.32 6.92 -15.77
C TYR A 61 -13.19 6.36 -17.19
N SER A 62 -13.96 6.90 -18.15
CA SER A 62 -13.76 6.60 -19.57
C SER A 62 -12.35 6.99 -20.03
N TRP A 63 -11.83 8.12 -19.55
CA TRP A 63 -10.45 8.53 -19.78
C TRP A 63 -9.44 7.56 -19.15
N LEU A 64 -9.65 7.15 -17.89
CA LEU A 64 -8.81 6.18 -17.17
C LEU A 64 -8.80 4.80 -17.86
N GLU A 65 -9.94 4.40 -18.44
CA GLU A 65 -10.06 3.20 -19.27
C GLU A 65 -9.32 3.35 -20.61
N GLY A 66 -9.26 4.56 -21.16
CA GLY A 66 -8.44 4.88 -22.35
C GLY A 66 -6.93 4.98 -22.10
N LEU A 67 -6.47 4.92 -20.84
CA LEU A 67 -5.03 4.90 -20.52
C LEU A 67 -4.42 3.50 -20.66
N CYS A 68 -3.10 3.48 -20.88
CA CYS A 68 -2.28 2.27 -20.80
C CYS A 68 -2.46 1.56 -19.44
N VAL A 69 -2.31 0.24 -19.44
CA VAL A 69 -2.59 -0.63 -18.27
C VAL A 69 -1.78 -0.21 -17.04
N GLU A 70 -0.55 0.24 -17.25
CA GLU A 70 0.42 0.77 -16.27
C GLU A 70 -0.15 1.92 -15.46
N LYS A 71 -0.75 2.90 -16.15
CA LYS A 71 -1.35 4.08 -15.52
C LYS A 71 -2.57 3.71 -14.69
N ARG A 72 -3.36 2.76 -15.19
CA ARG A 72 -4.54 2.27 -14.48
C ARG A 72 -4.14 1.51 -13.22
N ALA A 73 -3.12 0.65 -13.30
CA ALA A 73 -2.59 -0.07 -12.15
C ALA A 73 -2.07 0.90 -11.09
N PHE A 74 -1.22 1.87 -11.45
CA PHE A 74 -0.72 2.87 -10.51
C PHE A 74 -1.86 3.63 -9.82
N TYR A 75 -2.86 4.10 -10.56
CA TYR A 75 -4.03 4.76 -9.98
C TYR A 75 -4.73 3.88 -8.96
N ARG A 76 -5.00 2.61 -9.30
CA ARG A 76 -5.69 1.68 -8.40
C ARG A 76 -4.87 1.37 -7.15
N LEU A 77 -3.55 1.26 -7.26
CA LEU A 77 -2.66 1.07 -6.11
C LEU A 77 -2.71 2.26 -5.15
N ILE A 78 -2.52 3.49 -5.67
CA ILE A 78 -2.59 4.71 -4.85
C ILE A 78 -4.00 4.92 -4.27
N SER A 79 -5.05 4.66 -5.07
CA SER A 79 -6.43 4.71 -4.61
C SER A 79 -6.74 3.70 -3.51
N GLY A 80 -6.19 2.48 -3.60
CA GLY A 80 -6.32 1.47 -2.55
C GLY A 80 -5.61 1.89 -1.26
N LEU A 81 -4.42 2.48 -1.37
CA LEU A 81 -3.66 3.00 -0.22
C LEU A 81 -4.40 4.15 0.45
N HIS A 82 -4.89 5.13 -0.33
CA HIS A 82 -5.70 6.23 0.17
C HIS A 82 -6.99 5.73 0.83
N ALA A 83 -7.65 4.73 0.24
CA ALA A 83 -8.80 4.08 0.85
C ALA A 83 -8.43 3.42 2.20
N SER A 84 -7.31 2.70 2.28
CA SER A 84 -6.85 2.07 3.52
C SER A 84 -6.61 3.08 4.65
N ILE A 85 -5.96 4.21 4.35
CA ILE A 85 -5.74 5.29 5.34
C ILE A 85 -7.08 5.84 5.83
N ASN A 86 -8.01 6.08 4.90
CA ASN A 86 -9.36 6.56 5.22
C ASN A 86 -10.17 5.54 6.03
N VAL A 87 -9.98 4.23 5.81
CA VAL A 87 -10.60 3.18 6.65
C VAL A 87 -10.01 3.21 8.06
N HIS A 88 -8.68 3.33 8.22
CA HIS A 88 -8.04 3.38 9.53
C HIS A 88 -8.48 4.57 10.36
N LEU A 89 -8.56 5.77 9.76
CA LEU A 89 -9.01 6.95 10.51
C LEU A 89 -10.49 6.83 10.90
N SER A 90 -11.34 6.21 10.07
CA SER A 90 -12.75 5.97 10.41
C SER A 90 -12.88 4.92 11.52
N ALA A 91 -12.11 3.82 11.47
CA ALA A 91 -12.17 2.74 12.45
C ALA A 91 -11.56 3.12 13.80
N ARG A 92 -10.58 4.03 13.78
CA ARG A 92 -9.83 4.49 14.95
C ARG A 92 -9.95 6.00 15.06
N TYR A 93 -11.18 6.47 15.19
CA TYR A 93 -11.53 7.87 15.31
C TYR A 93 -11.46 8.33 16.77
N LEU A 94 -11.18 9.61 17.00
CA LEU A 94 -11.27 10.21 18.34
C LEU A 94 -12.72 10.65 18.61
N LEU A 95 -13.48 9.83 19.34
CA LEU A 95 -14.92 10.02 19.55
C LEU A 95 -15.25 11.07 20.61
N GLN A 96 -14.45 11.15 21.67
CA GLN A 96 -14.68 12.05 22.80
C GLN A 96 -13.35 12.64 23.30
N THR A 97 -13.38 13.92 23.67
CA THR A 97 -12.20 14.72 24.05
C THR A 97 -12.30 15.38 25.43
N TRP A 98 -13.48 15.41 26.05
CA TRP A 98 -13.77 16.32 27.17
C TRP A 98 -13.23 15.85 28.54
N LEU A 99 -13.08 14.54 28.77
CA LEU A 99 -12.61 13.99 30.05
C LEU A 99 -11.58 12.87 29.82
N GLU A 100 -11.94 11.88 29.00
CA GLU A 100 -11.03 10.81 28.58
C GLU A 100 -11.04 10.67 27.06
N LYS A 101 -9.87 10.42 26.47
CA LYS A 101 -9.74 10.21 25.02
C LYS A 101 -10.28 8.84 24.65
N LYS A 102 -11.53 8.79 24.20
CA LYS A 102 -12.14 7.56 23.68
C LYS A 102 -11.87 7.41 22.19
N TRP A 103 -11.18 6.32 21.83
CA TRP A 103 -10.94 5.94 20.43
C TRP A 103 -11.88 4.82 20.01
N GLY A 104 -12.40 4.86 18.78
CA GLY A 104 -13.26 3.78 18.26
C GLY A 104 -13.83 4.07 16.87
N HIS A 105 -14.76 3.22 16.44
CA HIS A 105 -15.39 3.29 15.13
C HIS A 105 -16.33 4.48 15.00
N ASN A 106 -16.04 5.37 14.05
CA ASN A 106 -16.95 6.44 13.64
C ASN A 106 -17.67 6.02 12.35
N ILE A 107 -18.91 5.54 12.51
CA ILE A 107 -19.73 5.01 11.43
C ILE A 107 -20.13 6.10 10.44
N THR A 108 -20.44 7.30 10.93
CA THR A 108 -20.79 8.44 10.09
C THR A 108 -19.63 8.85 9.19
N GLU A 109 -18.41 8.92 9.73
CA GLU A 109 -17.20 9.21 8.94
C GLU A 109 -16.95 8.13 7.88
N PHE A 110 -17.17 6.85 8.23
CA PHE A 110 -17.04 5.75 7.28
C PHE A 110 -18.07 5.85 6.14
N GLN A 111 -19.35 6.05 6.47
CA GLN A 111 -20.42 6.16 5.48
C GLN A 111 -20.22 7.37 4.56
N GLN A 112 -19.88 8.55 5.08
CA GLN A 112 -19.61 9.73 4.25
C GLN A 112 -18.48 9.51 3.23
N ARG A 113 -17.56 8.60 3.51
CA ARG A 113 -16.42 8.30 2.62
C ARG A 113 -16.64 7.12 1.68
N PHE A 114 -17.46 6.15 2.09
CA PHE A 114 -17.53 4.84 1.45
C PHE A 114 -18.95 4.34 1.13
N ASP A 115 -20.00 4.96 1.65
CA ASP A 115 -21.37 4.57 1.35
C ASP A 115 -21.69 4.79 -0.14
N GLY A 116 -22.32 3.82 -0.78
CA GLY A 116 -22.58 3.85 -2.22
C GLY A 116 -23.54 4.96 -2.64
N ILE A 117 -24.50 5.32 -1.80
CA ILE A 117 -25.49 6.37 -2.10
C ILE A 117 -24.89 7.74 -1.84
N LEU A 118 -24.27 7.94 -0.67
CA LEU A 118 -23.69 9.24 -0.29
C LEU A 118 -22.51 9.67 -1.16
N THR A 119 -21.86 8.71 -1.83
CA THR A 119 -20.69 8.97 -2.68
C THR A 119 -20.94 8.69 -4.16
N GLU A 120 -22.20 8.53 -4.58
CA GLU A 120 -22.57 8.30 -5.98
C GLU A 120 -21.82 7.10 -6.62
N GLY A 121 -21.56 6.06 -5.82
CA GLY A 121 -20.86 4.84 -6.23
C GLY A 121 -19.32 4.89 -6.12
N GLU A 122 -18.73 6.03 -5.76
CA GLU A 122 -17.27 6.18 -5.65
C GLU A 122 -16.67 5.42 -4.45
N GLY A 123 -17.38 5.42 -3.32
CA GLY A 123 -17.00 4.68 -2.13
C GLY A 123 -16.73 3.20 -2.41
N PRO A 124 -17.72 2.45 -2.95
CA PRO A 124 -17.53 1.07 -3.38
C PRO A 124 -16.39 0.89 -4.39
N ARG A 125 -16.17 1.82 -5.34
CA ARG A 125 -15.04 1.77 -6.28
C ARG A 125 -13.68 1.87 -5.58
N ARG A 126 -13.56 2.79 -4.61
CA ARG A 126 -12.34 2.93 -3.78
C ARG A 126 -12.08 1.68 -2.94
N LEU A 127 -13.13 1.05 -2.40
CA LEU A 127 -12.99 -0.24 -1.69
C LEU A 127 -12.54 -1.37 -2.62
N LYS A 128 -13.03 -1.43 -3.87
CA LYS A 128 -12.51 -2.38 -4.88
C LYS A 128 -11.01 -2.14 -5.16
N ASN A 129 -10.56 -0.89 -5.16
CA ASN A 129 -9.14 -0.56 -5.29
C ASN A 129 -8.32 -0.96 -4.06
N LEU A 130 -8.91 -0.91 -2.85
CA LEU A 130 -8.29 -1.45 -1.64
C LEU A 130 -8.05 -2.97 -1.75
N TYR A 131 -9.06 -3.73 -2.18
CA TYR A 131 -8.88 -5.16 -2.44
C TYR A 131 -7.88 -5.44 -3.57
N PHE A 132 -7.85 -4.61 -4.60
CA PHE A 132 -6.83 -4.73 -5.65
C PHE A 132 -5.41 -4.57 -5.08
N LEU A 133 -5.17 -3.53 -4.27
CA LEU A 133 -3.90 -3.34 -3.58
C LEU A 133 -3.56 -4.54 -2.68
N TYR A 134 -4.53 -5.02 -1.89
CA TYR A 134 -4.36 -6.19 -1.04
C TYR A 134 -3.88 -7.41 -1.83
N LEU A 135 -4.51 -7.70 -2.98
CA LEU A 135 -4.14 -8.85 -3.82
C LEU A 135 -2.77 -8.69 -4.48
N ILE A 136 -2.36 -7.47 -4.84
CA ILE A 136 -1.02 -7.20 -5.38
C ILE A 136 0.06 -7.45 -4.31
N GLU A 137 -0.13 -6.95 -3.09
CA GLU A 137 0.82 -7.19 -2.00
C GLU A 137 0.82 -8.65 -1.55
N LEU A 138 -0.35 -9.30 -1.48
CA LEU A 138 -0.49 -10.74 -1.22
C LEU A 138 0.29 -11.57 -2.26
N ARG A 139 0.18 -11.20 -3.54
CA ARG A 139 0.92 -11.87 -4.62
C ARG A 139 2.42 -11.64 -4.53
N ALA A 140 2.86 -10.45 -4.14
CA ALA A 140 4.28 -10.21 -3.90
C ALA A 140 4.80 -11.08 -2.75
N LEU A 141 4.05 -11.18 -1.67
CA LEU A 141 4.39 -12.04 -0.52
C LEU A 141 4.48 -13.52 -0.92
N SER A 142 3.54 -14.04 -1.71
CA SER A 142 3.63 -15.44 -2.18
C SER A 142 4.84 -15.70 -3.08
N LYS A 143 5.26 -14.70 -3.86
CA LYS A 143 6.42 -14.81 -4.77
C LYS A 143 7.78 -14.66 -4.11
N VAL A 144 7.86 -13.95 -2.98
CA VAL A 144 9.13 -13.75 -2.25
C VAL A 144 9.45 -14.89 -1.28
N LEU A 145 8.55 -15.86 -1.07
CA LEU A 145 8.77 -17.01 -0.18
C LEU A 145 10.16 -17.67 -0.33
N PRO A 146 10.67 -17.98 -1.55
CA PRO A 146 11.99 -18.61 -1.71
C PRO A 146 13.15 -17.81 -1.10
N PHE A 147 13.02 -16.47 -1.02
CA PHE A 147 14.04 -15.63 -0.39
C PHE A 147 14.14 -15.89 1.13
N PHE A 148 13.01 -16.17 1.78
CA PHE A 148 12.91 -16.38 3.23
C PHE A 148 13.16 -17.84 3.65
N GLU A 149 12.89 -18.80 2.75
CA GLU A 149 13.16 -20.24 2.97
C GLU A 149 14.67 -20.55 3.03
N ARG A 150 15.51 -19.66 2.50
CA ARG A 150 16.96 -19.86 2.51
C ARG A 150 17.49 -20.00 3.94
N PRO A 151 18.36 -21.01 4.20
CA PRO A 151 18.91 -21.23 5.53
C PRO A 151 19.78 -20.05 6.00
N ASP A 152 20.47 -19.39 5.06
CA ASP A 152 21.34 -18.24 5.32
C ASP A 152 20.56 -16.96 5.68
N PHE A 153 19.24 -16.90 5.45
CA PHE A 153 18.43 -15.75 5.82
C PHE A 153 18.13 -15.75 7.32
N GLN A 154 18.30 -14.59 7.98
CA GLN A 154 18.06 -14.43 9.42
C GLN A 154 17.34 -13.13 9.74
N LEU A 155 16.41 -13.17 10.70
CA LEU A 155 15.73 -12.02 11.28
C LEU A 155 16.48 -11.49 12.51
N PHE A 156 17.76 -11.14 12.35
CA PHE A 156 18.63 -10.81 13.49
C PHE A 156 18.09 -9.64 14.34
N THR A 157 17.80 -9.90 15.62
CA THR A 157 17.44 -8.87 16.63
C THR A 157 18.39 -8.85 17.83
N GLY A 158 19.26 -9.86 17.95
CA GLY A 158 20.16 -10.07 19.09
C GLY A 158 19.73 -11.21 20.00
N ASN A 159 18.48 -11.70 19.88
CA ASN A 159 18.00 -12.88 20.58
C ASN A 159 17.80 -14.06 19.61
N LYS A 160 18.75 -15.00 19.60
CA LYS A 160 18.76 -16.13 18.65
C LYS A 160 17.50 -17.00 18.70
N ILE A 161 16.93 -17.22 19.89
CA ILE A 161 15.76 -18.09 20.04
C ILE A 161 14.53 -17.42 19.41
N GLN A 162 14.30 -16.15 19.77
CA GLN A 162 13.20 -15.36 19.20
C GLN A 162 13.38 -15.12 17.69
N ASP A 163 14.62 -15.00 17.21
CA ASP A 163 14.89 -14.81 15.78
C ASP A 163 14.46 -16.03 14.96
N GLU A 164 14.70 -17.25 15.46
CA GLU A 164 14.24 -18.49 14.82
C GLU A 164 12.72 -18.68 14.94
N GLU A 165 12.14 -18.41 16.11
CA GLU A 165 10.68 -18.45 16.31
C GLU A 165 9.96 -17.49 15.34
N ASN A 166 10.46 -16.26 15.21
CA ASN A 166 9.92 -15.27 14.28
C ASN A 166 10.12 -15.68 12.82
N LYS A 167 11.24 -16.33 12.48
CA LYS A 167 11.48 -16.85 11.13
C LYS A 167 10.45 -17.94 10.79
N MET A 168 10.19 -18.87 11.70
CA MET A 168 9.18 -19.91 11.51
C MET A 168 7.78 -19.32 11.35
N LEU A 169 7.38 -18.38 12.22
CA LEU A 169 6.09 -17.70 12.11
C LEU A 169 5.93 -16.95 10.77
N LEU A 170 7.00 -16.29 10.31
CA LEU A 170 7.00 -15.61 9.02
C LEU A 170 6.82 -16.60 7.86
N LEU A 171 7.49 -17.75 7.90
CA LEU A 171 7.35 -18.80 6.89
C LEU A 171 5.94 -19.39 6.87
N GLU A 172 5.34 -19.66 8.03
CA GLU A 172 3.95 -20.12 8.15
C GLU A 172 2.98 -19.15 7.47
N ILE A 173 3.10 -17.84 7.76
CA ILE A 173 2.29 -16.80 7.13
C ILE A 173 2.50 -16.80 5.60
N LEU A 174 3.74 -16.91 5.11
CA LEU A 174 4.02 -16.91 3.68
C LEU A 174 3.50 -18.18 2.98
N HIS A 175 3.52 -19.34 3.65
CA HIS A 175 2.93 -20.58 3.15
C HIS A 175 1.41 -20.47 3.06
N GLU A 176 0.74 -19.88 4.05
CA GLU A 176 -0.71 -19.61 3.99
C GLU A 176 -1.05 -18.62 2.86
N ILE A 177 -0.23 -17.58 2.68
CA ILE A 177 -0.41 -16.65 1.56
C ILE A 177 -0.25 -17.36 0.20
N LYS A 178 0.67 -18.34 0.11
CA LYS A 178 0.88 -19.14 -1.10
C LYS A 178 -0.23 -20.17 -1.33
N SER A 179 -0.92 -20.63 -0.29
CA SER A 179 -2.04 -21.59 -0.38
C SER A 179 -3.31 -20.94 -0.96
N PHE A 180 -3.44 -19.62 -0.82
CA PHE A 180 -4.58 -18.87 -1.35
C PHE A 180 -4.68 -18.98 -2.89
N PRO A 181 -5.81 -19.46 -3.46
CA PRO A 181 -5.97 -19.69 -4.89
C PRO A 181 -6.17 -18.37 -5.65
N LEU A 182 -5.09 -17.60 -5.78
CA LEU A 182 -5.09 -16.36 -6.54
C LEU A 182 -4.79 -16.64 -8.01
N HIS A 183 -5.83 -16.62 -8.84
CA HIS A 183 -5.67 -16.59 -10.29
C HIS A 183 -5.43 -15.14 -10.73
N PHE A 184 -4.16 -14.79 -10.95
CA PHE A 184 -3.76 -13.52 -11.56
C PHE A 184 -3.30 -13.80 -12.98
N ASP A 185 -3.83 -13.08 -13.97
CA ASP A 185 -3.35 -13.18 -15.35
C ASP A 185 -1.99 -12.49 -15.47
N GLU A 186 -0.94 -13.29 -15.25
CA GLU A 186 0.46 -12.86 -15.18
C GLU A 186 0.94 -12.21 -16.50
N ASN A 187 0.31 -12.56 -17.62
CA ASN A 187 0.63 -12.06 -18.96
C ASN A 187 0.22 -10.60 -19.20
N SER A 188 -0.61 -10.00 -18.34
CA SER A 188 -1.17 -8.67 -18.60
C SER A 188 -0.33 -7.49 -18.11
N PHE A 189 0.66 -7.69 -17.22
CA PHE A 189 1.34 -6.57 -16.54
C PHE A 189 2.82 -6.76 -16.19
N PHE A 190 3.21 -7.93 -15.68
CA PHE A 190 4.57 -8.16 -15.16
C PHE A 190 5.41 -9.09 -16.06
N ALA A 191 4.78 -9.90 -16.91
CA ALA A 191 5.43 -10.86 -17.80
C ALA A 191 5.62 -10.36 -19.25
N GLY A 192 5.39 -9.06 -19.52
CA GLY A 192 5.56 -8.45 -20.84
C GLY A 192 7.00 -8.49 -21.39
N ASP A 193 7.19 -7.94 -22.59
CA ASP A 193 8.46 -7.93 -23.31
C ASP A 193 9.61 -7.44 -22.42
N LYS A 194 10.78 -8.12 -22.43
CA LYS A 194 11.87 -7.89 -21.43
C LYS A 194 12.25 -6.42 -21.29
N LYS A 195 12.22 -5.65 -22.39
CA LYS A 195 12.53 -4.21 -22.40
C LYS A 195 11.42 -3.35 -21.78
N GLU A 196 10.17 -3.69 -22.03
CA GLU A 196 9.01 -2.97 -21.49
C GLU A 196 8.88 -3.22 -19.99
N ALA A 197 9.01 -4.47 -19.53
CA ALA A 197 8.98 -4.81 -18.11
C ALA A 197 10.13 -4.13 -17.33
N HIS A 198 11.34 -4.07 -17.89
CA HIS A 198 12.46 -3.36 -17.26
C HIS A 198 12.22 -1.85 -17.17
N LYS A 199 11.67 -1.24 -18.23
CA LYS A 199 11.36 0.18 -18.23
C LYS A 199 10.26 0.51 -17.24
N LEU A 200 9.22 -0.32 -17.19
CA LEU A 200 8.11 -0.17 -16.26
C LEU A 200 8.56 -0.29 -14.80
N LYS A 201 9.42 -1.28 -14.50
CA LYS A 201 10.06 -1.42 -13.18
C LYS A 201 10.77 -0.14 -12.77
N GLU A 202 11.54 0.46 -13.67
CA GLU A 202 12.29 1.69 -13.39
C GLU A 202 11.38 2.91 -13.24
N ASP A 203 10.34 3.03 -14.06
CA ASP A 203 9.34 4.10 -13.96
C ASP A 203 8.61 4.02 -12.60
N PHE A 204 8.16 2.82 -12.19
CA PHE A 204 7.58 2.63 -10.85
C PHE A 204 8.56 3.00 -9.74
N ARG A 205 9.81 2.54 -9.81
CA ARG A 205 10.85 2.87 -8.83
C ARG A 205 11.03 4.39 -8.71
N LEU A 206 11.04 5.11 -9.84
CA LEU A 206 11.14 6.56 -9.89
C LEU A 206 9.93 7.23 -9.23
N HIS A 207 8.72 6.81 -9.59
CA HIS A 207 7.48 7.36 -9.02
C HIS A 207 7.40 7.15 -7.51
N PHE A 208 7.71 5.95 -7.00
CA PHE A 208 7.72 5.70 -5.55
C PHE A 208 8.79 6.50 -4.81
N ARG A 209 9.94 6.76 -5.44
CA ARG A 209 10.94 7.68 -4.90
C ARG A 209 10.41 9.11 -4.80
N ASN A 210 9.70 9.58 -5.83
CA ASN A 210 9.08 10.90 -5.83
C ASN A 210 7.97 10.99 -4.76
N ILE A 211 7.12 9.97 -4.65
CA ILE A 211 6.11 9.88 -3.59
C ILE A 211 6.76 9.94 -2.21
N SER A 212 7.87 9.22 -1.98
CA SER A 212 8.60 9.29 -0.72
C SER A 212 9.09 10.70 -0.39
N ARG A 213 9.52 11.47 -1.40
CA ARG A 213 9.88 12.90 -1.26
C ARG A 213 8.65 13.78 -0.99
N ILE A 214 7.51 13.50 -1.63
CA ILE A 214 6.25 14.21 -1.35
C ILE A 214 5.84 14.00 0.11
N MET A 215 6.08 12.80 0.68
CA MET A 215 5.80 12.55 2.09
C MET A 215 6.61 13.45 3.04
N ASP A 216 7.78 13.95 2.64
CA ASP A 216 8.55 14.92 3.45
C ASP A 216 7.83 16.27 3.62
N CYS A 217 6.87 16.58 2.74
CA CYS A 217 6.03 17.76 2.81
C CYS A 217 4.80 17.59 3.72
N VAL A 218 4.55 16.39 4.26
CA VAL A 218 3.37 16.13 5.12
C VAL A 218 3.61 16.66 6.52
N GLY A 219 2.84 17.66 6.96
CA GLY A 219 2.99 18.28 8.29
C GLY A 219 2.56 17.39 9.48
N CYS A 220 1.73 16.38 9.24
CA CYS A 220 1.37 15.38 10.24
C CYS A 220 2.45 14.29 10.35
N PHE A 221 3.23 14.28 11.44
CA PHE A 221 4.35 13.33 11.62
C PHE A 221 3.94 11.85 11.59
N LYS A 222 2.83 11.48 12.24
CA LYS A 222 2.31 10.10 12.17
C LYS A 222 1.85 9.73 10.76
N CYS A 223 1.20 10.67 10.06
CA CYS A 223 0.79 10.47 8.67
C CYS A 223 2.00 10.33 7.74
N ARG A 224 3.07 11.11 7.99
CA ARG A 224 4.35 11.00 7.28
C ARG A 224 5.01 9.64 7.52
N LEU A 225 5.06 9.18 8.77
CA LEU A 225 5.61 7.88 9.15
C LEU A 225 4.91 6.75 8.38
N TRP A 226 3.58 6.66 8.49
CA TRP A 226 2.80 5.62 7.81
C TRP A 226 2.82 5.79 6.28
N GLY A 227 2.77 7.02 5.79
CA GLY A 227 2.90 7.32 4.36
C GLY A 227 4.22 6.85 3.77
N LYS A 228 5.37 7.10 4.42
CA LYS A 228 6.67 6.57 3.98
C LYS A 228 6.72 5.04 4.09
N LEU A 229 6.24 4.48 5.21
CA LEU A 229 6.25 3.03 5.43
C LEU A 229 5.44 2.28 4.36
N GLN A 230 4.19 2.71 4.11
CA GLN A 230 3.29 2.02 3.18
C GLN A 230 3.72 2.21 1.73
N THR A 231 4.25 3.39 1.37
CA THR A 231 4.76 3.61 0.01
C THR A 231 6.06 2.86 -0.27
N GLN A 232 6.93 2.71 0.73
CA GLN A 232 8.12 1.84 0.62
C GLN A 232 7.73 0.37 0.54
N GLY A 233 6.77 -0.08 1.37
CA GLY A 233 6.28 -1.46 1.33
C GLY A 233 5.66 -1.81 -0.02
N LEU A 234 4.81 -0.92 -0.56
CA LEU A 234 4.23 -1.08 -1.90
C LEU A 234 5.30 -1.06 -3.00
N GLY A 235 6.29 -0.16 -2.93
CA GLY A 235 7.43 -0.15 -3.84
C GLY A 235 8.24 -1.47 -3.78
N THR A 236 8.40 -2.03 -2.58
CA THR A 236 9.06 -3.33 -2.35
C THR A 236 8.23 -4.48 -2.92
N ALA A 237 6.91 -4.46 -2.77
CA ALA A 237 6.01 -5.44 -3.37
C ALA A 237 6.13 -5.44 -4.90
N LEU A 238 6.14 -4.27 -5.54
CA LEU A 238 6.35 -4.16 -6.99
C LEU A 238 7.76 -4.62 -7.39
N LYS A 239 8.80 -4.27 -6.62
CA LYS A 239 10.18 -4.76 -6.84
C LYS A 239 10.22 -6.28 -6.88
N ILE A 240 9.51 -6.96 -5.99
CA ILE A 240 9.38 -8.42 -5.96
C ILE A 240 8.69 -8.93 -7.22
N LEU A 241 7.53 -8.37 -7.58
CA LEU A 241 6.75 -8.81 -8.74
C LEU A 241 7.53 -8.65 -10.06
N PHE A 242 8.31 -7.59 -10.20
CA PHE A 242 9.20 -7.40 -11.36
C PHE A 242 10.51 -8.22 -11.30
N SER A 243 10.73 -8.98 -10.23
CA SER A 243 11.94 -9.79 -10.04
C SER A 243 11.63 -11.29 -10.00
N GLU A 244 10.44 -11.71 -10.45
CA GLU A 244 10.00 -13.10 -10.42
C GLU A 244 11.03 -14.09 -11.03
N LYS A 245 11.61 -13.76 -12.20
CA LYS A 245 12.64 -14.59 -12.83
C LYS A 245 13.94 -14.67 -12.02
N LEU A 246 14.30 -13.60 -11.32
CA LEU A 246 15.50 -13.55 -10.46
C LEU A 246 15.26 -14.35 -9.18
N ILE A 247 14.05 -14.31 -8.62
CA ILE A 247 13.69 -15.06 -7.42
C ILE A 247 13.54 -16.56 -7.74
N ALA A 248 12.98 -16.92 -8.90
CA ALA A 248 12.85 -18.30 -9.34
C ALA A 248 14.20 -19.00 -9.58
N ASN A 249 15.22 -18.24 -10.00
CA ASN A 249 16.58 -18.75 -10.24
C ASN A 249 17.51 -18.54 -9.03
N MET A 250 16.96 -18.22 -7.85
CA MET A 250 17.76 -17.96 -6.66
C MET A 250 18.45 -19.23 -6.17
N PRO A 251 19.74 -19.17 -5.78
CA PRO A 251 20.43 -20.35 -5.25
C PRO A 251 19.80 -20.79 -3.92
N GLU A 252 19.57 -22.10 -3.77
CA GLU A 252 18.99 -22.71 -2.55
C GLU A 252 19.92 -22.54 -1.33
N SER A 253 21.23 -22.43 -1.57
CA SER A 253 22.26 -22.20 -0.54
C SER A 253 23.30 -21.19 -1.01
N GLY A 254 23.86 -20.42 -0.09
CA GLY A 254 24.81 -19.35 -0.37
C GLY A 254 24.14 -17.97 -0.57
N PRO A 255 24.93 -16.89 -0.61
CA PRO A 255 24.42 -15.51 -0.67
C PRO A 255 23.71 -15.20 -2.00
N SER A 256 22.50 -14.62 -1.91
CA SER A 256 21.76 -14.09 -3.06
C SER A 256 22.32 -12.72 -3.45
N TYR A 257 23.13 -12.68 -4.51
CA TYR A 257 23.68 -11.44 -5.05
C TYR A 257 22.74 -10.74 -6.04
N GLU A 258 21.86 -11.48 -6.73
CA GLU A 258 20.99 -10.91 -7.76
C GLU A 258 19.72 -10.26 -7.22
N PHE A 259 19.21 -10.75 -6.08
CA PHE A 259 18.04 -10.19 -5.41
C PHE A 259 18.27 -10.09 -3.91
N HIS A 260 18.10 -8.89 -3.38
CA HIS A 260 18.27 -8.60 -1.97
C HIS A 260 17.17 -7.66 -1.46
N LEU A 261 16.74 -7.89 -0.22
CA LEU A 261 15.87 -7.00 0.53
C LEU A 261 16.59 -6.56 1.80
N THR A 262 16.67 -5.25 1.97
CA THR A 262 17.21 -4.65 3.19
C THR A 262 16.25 -4.83 4.36
N ARG A 263 16.73 -4.65 5.60
CA ARG A 263 15.88 -4.66 6.81
C ARG A 263 14.72 -3.68 6.67
N GLN A 264 14.97 -2.49 6.16
CA GLN A 264 13.95 -1.45 5.98
C GLN A 264 12.87 -1.89 4.98
N GLU A 265 13.26 -2.47 3.84
CA GLU A 265 12.33 -3.01 2.85
C GLU A 265 11.48 -4.13 3.45
N ILE A 266 12.09 -5.08 4.18
CA ILE A 266 11.37 -6.20 4.83
C ILE A 266 10.35 -5.67 5.84
N VAL A 267 10.78 -4.78 6.75
CA VAL A 267 9.87 -4.19 7.75
C VAL A 267 8.73 -3.45 7.08
N SER A 268 9.02 -2.64 6.05
CA SER A 268 7.99 -1.89 5.31
C SER A 268 7.01 -2.80 4.57
N LEU A 269 7.47 -3.90 3.96
CA LEU A 269 6.66 -4.82 3.18
C LEU A 269 5.57 -5.47 4.05
N PHE A 270 5.97 -6.09 5.17
CA PHE A 270 5.02 -6.77 6.05
C PHE A 270 4.12 -5.78 6.80
N ASN A 271 4.63 -4.63 7.22
CA ASN A 271 3.80 -3.63 7.90
C ASN A 271 2.80 -2.96 6.93
N ALA A 272 3.19 -2.69 5.67
CA ALA A 272 2.27 -2.18 4.65
C ALA A 272 1.11 -3.16 4.43
N PHE A 273 1.44 -4.43 4.16
CA PHE A 273 0.43 -5.48 4.02
C PHE A 273 -0.41 -5.64 5.28
N GLY A 274 0.19 -5.55 6.46
CA GLY A 274 -0.51 -5.58 7.73
C GLY A 274 -1.53 -4.45 7.89
N ARG A 275 -1.29 -3.25 7.35
CA ARG A 275 -2.29 -2.17 7.30
C ARG A 275 -3.40 -2.47 6.31
N ILE A 276 -3.10 -2.94 5.10
CA ILE A 276 -4.15 -3.27 4.14
C ILE A 276 -5.02 -4.42 4.66
N SER A 277 -4.41 -5.45 5.25
CA SER A 277 -5.10 -6.56 5.94
C SER A 277 -5.98 -6.06 7.08
N THR A 278 -5.47 -5.15 7.93
CA THR A 278 -6.28 -4.50 8.98
C THR A 278 -7.47 -3.78 8.36
N SER A 279 -7.29 -3.01 7.29
CA SER A 279 -8.41 -2.33 6.62
C SER A 279 -9.47 -3.31 6.11
N VAL A 280 -9.07 -4.44 5.51
CA VAL A 280 -10.02 -5.48 5.09
C VAL A 280 -10.82 -6.00 6.29
N LYS A 281 -10.16 -6.25 7.42
CA LYS A 281 -10.85 -6.64 8.66
C LYS A 281 -11.80 -5.57 9.17
N GLU A 282 -11.42 -4.30 9.10
CA GLU A 282 -12.31 -3.20 9.54
C GLU A 282 -13.55 -3.04 8.65
N LEU A 283 -13.47 -3.39 7.36
CA LEU A 283 -14.67 -3.41 6.49
C LEU A 283 -15.71 -4.42 6.98
N GLU A 284 -15.27 -5.57 7.51
CA GLU A 284 -16.16 -6.54 8.15
C GLU A 284 -16.77 -5.96 9.45
N ASN A 285 -15.94 -5.33 10.29
CA ASN A 285 -16.43 -4.70 11.52
C ASN A 285 -17.48 -3.62 11.22
N PHE A 286 -17.22 -2.74 10.25
CA PHE A 286 -18.18 -1.72 9.82
C PHE A 286 -19.46 -2.33 9.26
N ARG A 287 -19.36 -3.42 8.49
CA ARG A 287 -20.55 -4.13 7.99
C ARG A 287 -21.42 -4.64 9.14
N ASN A 288 -20.82 -5.27 10.15
CA ASN A 288 -21.52 -5.79 11.31
C ASN A 288 -22.16 -4.66 12.13
N LEU A 289 -21.42 -3.55 12.33
CA LEU A 289 -21.93 -2.37 13.04
C LEU A 289 -23.11 -1.73 12.30
N LEU A 290 -23.05 -1.62 10.98
CA LEU A 290 -24.15 -1.07 10.16
C LEU A 290 -25.40 -1.95 10.21
N GLN A 291 -25.24 -3.28 10.28
CA GLN A 291 -26.37 -4.20 10.47
C GLN A 291 -27.00 -4.07 11.86
N SER A 292 -26.21 -3.83 12.92
CA SER A 292 -26.72 -3.71 14.29
C SER A 292 -27.49 -2.40 14.58
N ILE A 293 -27.44 -1.43 13.66
CA ILE A 293 -28.13 -0.14 13.77
C ILE A 293 -29.52 -0.17 13.12
N HIS A 294 -29.85 -1.24 12.39
CA HIS A 294 -31.16 -1.49 11.80
C HIS A 294 -31.86 -2.62 12.53
#